data_AF-A0A7Y0KNV6-F1
#
_entry.id   AF-A0A7Y0KNV6-F1
#
_cell.length_a   1.000
_cell.length_b   1.000
_cell.length_c   1.000
_cell.angle_alpha   90.00
_cell.angle_beta   90.00
_cell.angle_gamma   90.00
#
_symmetry.space_group_name_H-M   'P 1'
#
loop_
_entity.id
_entity.type
_entity.pdbx_description
1 polymer ?
#
loop_
_entity_poly.entity_id
_entity_poly.type
_entity_poly.pdbx_seq_one_letter_code
_entity_poly.pdbx_strand_id
1 'polypeptide(L)'
;MEPLGGDRLDSIRKTYLGLRVVMVLLVVLLFVSVAIQVWLIGPGDCYRTSFSSYYYTPVRPVFVAALSAVGFCLVLYRGNTDLENVLLNFSGFLAVIVAFVPTQPGDEVCDLSNLPSTDEIFSASTNNVSALLVVAALAVVVNAVVFVRARLRERVSTVSVVASIVTALALVGGALIFLTSRERFQSAAHPTAAISLFVGIFLVVVLNAASSRGPGYARIYGGAAVGMPVAAVIAFLAGGEHWVFWVEFVLISSFAVFWAIQTYELRGYVARPDQPEGTWLGRPHPEGRAVAVSTS
;
A
#
# COMPACT_ATOMS: atom_id res chain seq x y z
N MET A 1 -33.82 3.84 -14.22
CA MET A 1 -32.79 3.61 -13.18
C MET A 1 -33.13 4.58 -12.07
N GLU A 2 -33.58 4.06 -10.94
CA GLU A 2 -33.84 4.88 -9.77
C GLU A 2 -32.52 5.52 -9.33
N PRO A 3 -32.46 6.84 -9.10
CA PRO A 3 -31.26 7.45 -8.54
C PRO A 3 -30.90 6.69 -7.25
N LEU A 4 -29.60 6.41 -7.05
CA LEU A 4 -29.17 5.85 -5.78
C LEU A 4 -29.71 6.74 -4.67
N GLY A 5 -30.63 6.21 -3.85
CA GLY A 5 -31.18 6.97 -2.72
C GLY A 5 -30.03 7.51 -1.87
N GLY A 6 -30.20 8.71 -1.31
CA GLY A 6 -29.16 9.43 -0.56
C GLY A 6 -28.41 8.54 0.44
N ASP A 7 -29.13 7.66 1.12
CA ASP A 7 -28.61 6.68 2.08
C ASP A 7 -27.52 5.77 1.50
N ARG A 8 -27.63 5.33 0.24
CA ARG A 8 -26.63 4.45 -0.40
C ARG A 8 -25.35 5.21 -0.72
N LEU A 9 -25.47 6.43 -1.25
CA LEU A 9 -24.32 7.28 -1.55
C LEU A 9 -23.55 7.64 -0.27
N ASP A 10 -24.27 7.92 0.82
CA ASP A 10 -23.66 8.21 2.11
C ASP A 10 -22.98 7.00 2.72
N SER A 11 -23.53 5.79 2.55
CA SER A 11 -22.87 4.55 2.94
C SER A 11 -21.54 4.36 2.19
N ILE A 12 -21.53 4.52 0.87
CA ILE A 12 -20.30 4.40 0.05
C ILE A 12 -19.26 5.45 0.48
N ARG A 13 -19.67 6.71 0.67
CA ARG A 13 -18.77 7.78 1.13
C ARG A 13 -18.14 7.46 2.48
N LYS A 14 -18.92 6.91 3.42
CA LYS A 14 -18.43 6.49 4.74
C LYS A 14 -17.42 5.35 4.64
N THR A 15 -17.62 4.39 3.73
CA THR A 15 -16.63 3.32 3.48
C THR A 15 -15.31 3.89 2.98
N TYR A 16 -15.32 4.79 1.98
CA TYR A 16 -14.10 5.40 1.45
C TYR A 16 -13.39 6.25 2.50
N LEU A 17 -14.16 7.05 3.26
CA LEU A 17 -13.63 7.81 4.38
C LEU A 17 -12.97 6.89 5.42
N GLY A 18 -13.65 5.80 5.78
CA GLY A 18 -13.16 4.80 6.72
C GLY A 18 -11.84 4.18 6.28
N LEU A 19 -11.73 3.75 5.01
CA LEU A 19 -10.49 3.20 4.46
C LEU A 19 -9.31 4.18 4.60
N ARG A 20 -9.52 5.45 4.22
CA ARG A 20 -8.45 6.47 4.29
C ARG A 20 -8.03 6.77 5.73
N VAL A 21 -9.00 6.92 6.64
CA VAL A 21 -8.74 7.19 8.06
C VAL A 21 -8.02 6.00 8.71
N VAL A 22 -8.48 4.77 8.47
CA VAL A 22 -7.86 3.57 9.03
C VAL A 22 -6.40 3.43 8.58
N MET A 23 -6.08 3.69 7.31
CA MET A 23 -4.68 3.65 6.84
C MET A 23 -3.78 4.63 7.62
N VAL A 24 -4.25 5.85 7.91
CA VAL A 24 -3.51 6.82 8.75
C VAL A 24 -3.36 6.29 10.18
N LEU A 25 -4.45 5.79 10.78
CA LEU A 25 -4.43 5.28 12.15
C LEU A 25 -3.52 4.06 12.31
N LEU A 26 -3.43 3.19 11.30
CA LEU A 26 -2.53 2.03 11.31
C LEU A 26 -1.05 2.44 11.27
N VAL A 27 -0.71 3.51 10.54
CA VAL A 27 0.65 4.08 10.58
C VAL A 27 0.95 4.67 11.95
N VAL A 28 0.01 5.42 12.53
CA VAL A 28 0.16 5.95 13.90
C VAL A 28 0.33 4.80 14.90
N LEU A 29 -0.44 3.74 14.79
CA LEU A 29 -0.30 2.54 15.62
C LEU A 29 1.10 1.93 15.53
N LEU A 30 1.65 1.79 14.31
CA LEU A 30 3.00 1.31 14.09
C LEU A 30 4.05 2.22 14.76
N PHE A 31 3.95 3.53 14.56
CA PHE A 31 4.87 4.50 15.18
C PHE A 31 4.79 4.51 16.70
N VAL A 32 3.58 4.45 17.27
CA VAL A 32 3.40 4.35 18.72
C VAL A 32 4.00 3.06 19.25
N SER A 33 3.79 1.93 18.58
CA SER A 33 4.38 0.64 18.99
C SER A 33 5.91 0.67 18.96
N VAL A 34 6.51 1.26 17.92
CA VAL A 34 7.97 1.44 17.82
C VAL A 34 8.48 2.40 18.90
N ALA A 35 7.80 3.52 19.13
CA ALA A 35 8.17 4.50 20.14
C ALA A 35 8.12 3.92 21.57
N ILE A 36 7.08 3.13 21.89
CA ILE A 36 6.99 2.41 23.16
C ILE A 36 8.18 1.45 23.31
N GLN A 37 8.49 0.66 22.27
CA GLN A 37 9.64 -0.25 22.30
C GLN A 37 10.96 0.50 22.54
N VAL A 38 11.19 1.61 21.83
CA VAL A 38 12.37 2.47 21.98
C VAL A 38 12.45 3.05 23.39
N TRP A 39 11.33 3.50 23.95
CA TRP A 39 11.29 4.06 25.29
C TRP A 39 11.58 3.03 26.39
N LEU A 40 11.06 1.80 26.24
CA LEU A 40 11.27 0.71 27.20
C LEU A 40 12.70 0.15 27.21
N ILE A 41 13.39 0.16 26.06
CA ILE A 41 14.80 -0.26 25.97
C ILE A 41 15.72 0.72 26.73
N GLY A 42 15.36 2.00 26.81
CA GLY A 42 16.20 3.05 27.38
C GLY A 42 17.34 3.49 26.42
N PRO A 43 18.17 4.46 26.82
CA PRO A 43 19.32 4.90 26.03
C PRO A 43 20.41 3.82 26.01
N GLY A 44 20.66 3.25 24.82
CA GLY A 44 21.69 2.24 24.54
C GLY A 44 21.68 1.82 23.06
N ASP A 45 22.70 1.09 22.61
CA ASP A 45 22.97 0.80 21.18
C ASP A 45 22.06 -0.28 20.55
N CYS A 46 20.82 -0.43 21.03
CA CYS A 46 19.87 -1.43 20.52
C CYS A 46 18.75 -0.80 19.67
N TYR A 47 19.07 0.24 18.91
CA TYR A 47 18.14 0.79 17.93
C TYR A 47 18.20 -0.03 16.66
N ARG A 48 17.04 -0.33 16.11
CA ARG A 48 16.92 -1.10 14.86
C ARG A 48 17.24 -0.21 13.66
N THR A 49 18.08 -0.73 12.76
CA THR A 49 18.55 -0.03 11.55
C THR A 49 17.48 0.19 10.49
N SER A 50 16.31 -0.43 10.65
CA SER A 50 15.13 -0.28 9.79
C SER A 50 13.83 -0.53 10.56
N PHE A 51 12.71 0.06 10.13
CA PHE A 51 11.36 -0.28 10.56
C PHE A 51 11.05 -1.77 10.35
N SER A 52 11.50 -2.35 9.23
CA SER A 52 11.27 -3.77 8.93
C SER A 52 11.97 -4.71 9.93
N SER A 53 13.13 -4.33 10.47
CA SER A 53 13.84 -5.14 11.48
C SER A 53 13.15 -5.16 12.86
N TYR A 54 12.19 -4.25 13.13
CA TYR A 54 11.32 -4.36 14.31
C TYR A 54 10.41 -5.60 14.28
N TYR A 55 10.34 -6.30 13.15
CA TYR A 55 9.77 -7.66 13.08
C TYR A 55 10.41 -8.61 14.11
N TYR A 56 11.67 -8.40 14.49
CA TYR A 56 12.37 -9.25 15.46
C TYR A 56 12.28 -8.76 16.91
N THR A 57 11.26 -7.95 17.21
CA THR A 57 11.01 -7.37 18.54
C THR A 57 9.54 -7.62 18.95
N PRO A 58 9.13 -7.26 20.18
CA PRO A 58 7.72 -7.27 20.59
C PRO A 58 6.76 -6.48 19.66
N VAL A 59 7.27 -5.61 18.79
CA VAL A 59 6.49 -4.86 17.78
C VAL A 59 5.92 -5.77 16.67
N ARG A 60 6.44 -7.00 16.49
CA ARG A 60 6.07 -7.94 15.40
C ARG A 60 4.56 -8.01 15.12
N PRO A 61 3.66 -8.24 16.11
CA PRO A 61 2.24 -8.40 15.82
C PRO A 61 1.62 -7.12 15.25
N VAL A 62 2.02 -5.95 15.76
CA VAL A 62 1.55 -4.66 15.27
C VAL A 62 2.06 -4.41 13.86
N PHE A 63 3.33 -4.69 13.58
CA PHE A 63 3.92 -4.56 12.25
C PHE A 63 3.17 -5.39 11.20
N VAL A 64 2.98 -6.69 11.48
CA VAL A 64 2.29 -7.62 10.56
C VAL A 64 0.83 -7.22 10.36
N ALA A 65 0.12 -6.88 11.44
CA ALA A 65 -1.28 -6.48 11.37
C ALA A 65 -1.47 -5.16 10.61
N ALA A 66 -0.64 -4.15 10.90
CA ALA A 66 -0.72 -2.84 10.26
C ALA A 66 -0.44 -2.94 8.75
N LEU A 67 0.63 -3.62 8.34
CA LEU A 67 0.95 -3.79 6.92
C LEU A 67 -0.08 -4.63 6.18
N SER A 68 -0.60 -5.69 6.80
CA SER A 68 -1.66 -6.51 6.19
C SER A 68 -2.93 -5.70 5.99
N ALA A 69 -3.36 -4.97 7.02
CA ALA A 69 -4.57 -4.15 6.96
C ALA A 69 -4.41 -2.99 5.97
N VAL A 70 -3.28 -2.28 5.98
CA VAL A 70 -2.95 -1.27 4.95
C VAL A 70 -2.97 -1.91 3.56
N GLY A 71 -2.34 -3.07 3.38
CA GLY A 71 -2.31 -3.79 2.12
C GLY A 71 -3.70 -4.08 1.56
N PHE A 72 -4.60 -4.62 2.38
CA PHE A 72 -5.99 -4.86 1.99
C PHE A 72 -6.76 -3.57 1.76
N CYS A 73 -6.56 -2.53 2.58
CA CYS A 73 -7.18 -1.22 2.34
C CYS A 73 -6.76 -0.65 0.99
N LEU A 74 -5.49 -0.76 0.58
CA LEU A 74 -4.99 -0.31 -0.72
C LEU A 74 -5.61 -1.08 -1.88
N VAL A 75 -5.77 -2.42 -1.76
CA VAL A 75 -6.42 -3.25 -2.78
C VAL A 75 -7.91 -2.94 -2.92
N LEU A 76 -8.58 -2.64 -1.81
CA LEU A 76 -10.02 -2.36 -1.80
C LEU A 76 -10.36 -0.93 -2.18
N TYR A 77 -9.46 0.02 -1.88
CA TYR A 77 -9.66 1.42 -2.19
C TYR A 77 -9.63 1.66 -3.70
N ARG A 78 -10.64 2.35 -4.22
CA ARG A 78 -10.66 2.75 -5.63
C ARG A 78 -10.15 4.18 -5.78
N GLY A 79 -9.06 4.32 -6.51
CA GLY A 79 -8.53 5.58 -6.97
C GLY A 79 -9.41 6.23 -8.05
N ASN A 80 -8.97 7.39 -8.51
CA ASN A 80 -9.69 8.22 -9.48
C ASN A 80 -9.46 7.74 -10.92
N THR A 81 -8.36 7.02 -11.18
CA THR A 81 -7.99 6.51 -12.52
C THR A 81 -7.69 5.02 -12.52
N ASP A 82 -7.76 4.38 -13.69
CA ASP A 82 -7.39 2.96 -13.86
C ASP A 82 -5.93 2.70 -13.46
N LEU A 83 -5.02 3.62 -13.79
CA LEU A 83 -3.61 3.48 -13.44
C LEU A 83 -3.39 3.59 -11.92
N GLU A 84 -4.05 4.54 -11.27
CA GLU A 84 -4.02 4.67 -9.81
C GLU A 84 -4.53 3.38 -9.13
N ASN A 85 -5.65 2.82 -9.63
CA ASN A 85 -6.18 1.54 -9.14
C ASN A 85 -5.18 0.38 -9.29
N VAL A 86 -4.49 0.28 -10.43
CA VAL A 86 -3.47 -0.75 -10.65
C VAL A 86 -2.30 -0.59 -9.67
N LEU A 87 -1.79 0.63 -9.52
CA LEU A 87 -0.67 0.91 -8.62
C LEU A 87 -1.04 0.64 -7.16
N LEU A 88 -2.24 1.02 -6.73
CA LEU A 88 -2.74 0.75 -5.38
C LEU A 88 -2.93 -0.75 -5.13
N ASN A 89 -3.52 -1.49 -6.07
CA ASN A 89 -3.70 -2.94 -5.95
C ASN A 89 -2.35 -3.67 -5.84
N PHE A 90 -1.40 -3.31 -6.72
CA PHE A 90 -0.08 -3.93 -6.72
C PHE A 90 0.70 -3.58 -5.44
N SER A 91 0.69 -2.30 -5.04
CA SER A 91 1.27 -1.85 -3.78
C SER A 91 0.67 -2.58 -2.58
N GLY A 92 -0.65 -2.70 -2.53
CA GLY A 92 -1.34 -3.39 -1.44
C GLY A 92 -0.96 -4.86 -1.31
N PHE A 93 -0.83 -5.56 -2.45
CA PHE A 93 -0.33 -6.94 -2.46
C PHE A 93 1.13 -7.04 -1.97
N LEU A 94 2.01 -6.13 -2.42
CA LEU A 94 3.40 -6.08 -1.96
C LEU A 94 3.50 -5.79 -0.45
N ALA A 95 2.63 -4.94 0.09
CA ALA A 95 2.57 -4.68 1.54
C ALA A 95 2.25 -5.96 2.35
N VAL A 96 1.34 -6.81 1.84
CA VAL A 96 1.06 -8.13 2.44
C VAL A 96 2.29 -9.03 2.35
N ILE A 97 3.02 -9.05 1.23
CA ILE A 97 4.28 -9.80 1.13
C ILE A 97 5.29 -9.33 2.19
N VAL A 98 5.49 -8.02 2.32
CA VAL A 98 6.39 -7.43 3.33
C VAL A 98 5.98 -7.81 4.76
N ALA A 99 4.69 -7.95 5.03
CA ALA A 99 4.18 -8.37 6.33
C ALA A 99 4.51 -9.83 6.67
N PHE A 100 4.44 -10.73 5.69
CA PHE A 100 4.56 -12.18 5.91
C PHE A 100 5.93 -12.77 5.56
N VAL A 101 6.76 -12.03 4.82
CA VAL A 101 8.14 -12.38 4.48
C VAL A 101 9.05 -11.43 5.25
N PRO A 102 9.64 -11.86 6.38
CA PRO A 102 10.46 -10.97 7.19
C PRO A 102 11.73 -10.53 6.44
N THR A 103 12.24 -9.35 6.79
CA THR A 103 13.56 -8.91 6.34
C THR A 103 14.65 -9.80 6.95
N GLN A 104 15.87 -9.77 6.42
CA GLN A 104 16.95 -10.52 7.04
C GLN A 104 17.22 -10.00 8.46
N PRO A 105 17.43 -10.87 9.45
CA PRO A 105 17.85 -10.43 10.77
C PRO A 105 19.22 -9.75 10.66
N GLY A 106 19.35 -8.57 11.26
CA GLY A 106 20.65 -7.91 11.39
C GLY A 106 21.51 -8.57 12.47
N ASP A 107 22.78 -8.17 12.53
CA ASP A 107 23.77 -8.73 13.48
C ASP A 107 23.55 -8.27 14.94
N GLU A 108 22.65 -7.31 15.16
CA GLU A 108 22.34 -6.72 16.46
C GLU A 108 21.40 -7.61 17.28
N VAL A 109 21.95 -8.54 18.06
CA VAL A 109 21.19 -9.31 19.05
C VAL A 109 21.15 -8.52 20.35
N CYS A 110 19.95 -8.19 20.83
CA CYS A 110 19.76 -7.56 22.14
C CYS A 110 18.82 -8.38 23.02
N ASP A 111 18.91 -8.23 24.34
CA ASP A 111 18.11 -8.97 25.33
C ASP A 111 16.58 -8.84 25.17
N LEU A 112 16.10 -7.71 24.60
CA LEU A 112 14.67 -7.48 24.31
C LEU A 112 14.26 -7.90 22.89
N SER A 113 15.16 -8.52 22.14
CA SER A 113 14.88 -9.04 20.79
C SER A 113 14.21 -10.39 20.92
N ASN A 114 12.98 -10.50 20.44
CA ASN A 114 12.30 -11.78 20.30
C ASN A 114 12.70 -12.41 18.95
N LEU A 115 14.01 -12.64 18.79
CA LEU A 115 14.59 -13.19 17.58
C LEU A 115 14.35 -14.71 17.58
N PRO A 116 13.51 -15.25 16.68
CA PRO A 116 13.33 -16.69 16.59
C PRO A 116 14.60 -17.33 16.03
N SER A 117 14.79 -18.62 16.30
CA SER A 117 15.84 -19.40 15.66
C SER A 117 15.69 -19.38 14.13
N THR A 118 16.80 -19.61 13.42
CA THR A 118 16.81 -19.68 11.95
C THR A 118 15.79 -20.70 11.43
N ASP A 119 15.65 -21.84 12.11
CA ASP A 119 14.70 -22.89 11.75
C ASP A 119 13.24 -22.46 11.92
N GLU A 120 12.93 -21.69 12.98
CA GLU A 120 11.60 -21.11 13.19
C GLU A 120 11.27 -20.06 12.11
N ILE A 121 12.23 -19.19 11.76
CA ILE A 121 12.06 -18.21 10.68
C ILE A 121 11.81 -18.93 9.35
N PHE A 122 12.62 -19.94 9.04
CA PHE A 122 12.51 -20.70 7.80
C PHE A 122 11.17 -21.44 7.71
N SER A 123 10.73 -22.08 8.80
CA SER A 123 9.47 -22.81 8.88
C SER A 123 8.26 -21.88 8.75
N ALA A 124 8.26 -20.77 9.49
CA ALA A 124 7.21 -19.75 9.41
C ALA A 124 7.14 -19.12 8.01
N SER A 125 8.29 -18.74 7.44
CA SER A 125 8.37 -18.18 6.09
C SER A 125 7.85 -19.18 5.05
N THR A 126 8.24 -20.46 5.14
CA THR A 126 7.76 -21.50 4.23
C THR A 126 6.24 -21.65 4.29
N ASN A 127 5.66 -21.72 5.48
CA ASN A 127 4.21 -21.81 5.67
C ASN A 127 3.49 -20.57 5.11
N ASN A 128 3.93 -19.38 5.51
CA ASN A 128 3.29 -18.12 5.16
C ASN A 128 3.36 -17.84 3.66
N VAL A 129 4.53 -18.03 3.05
CA VAL A 129 4.72 -17.83 1.60
C VAL A 129 3.89 -18.85 0.81
N SER A 130 3.87 -20.11 1.23
CA SER A 130 3.04 -21.12 0.57
C SER A 130 1.56 -20.75 0.61
N ALA A 131 1.05 -20.31 1.77
CA ALA A 131 -0.33 -19.84 1.92
C ALA A 131 -0.61 -18.61 1.03
N LEU A 132 0.31 -17.63 1.01
CA LEU A 132 0.18 -16.45 0.15
C LEU A 132 0.18 -16.80 -1.33
N LEU A 133 1.03 -17.71 -1.78
CA LEU A 133 1.08 -18.15 -3.18
C LEU A 133 -0.22 -18.84 -3.59
N VAL A 134 -0.79 -19.70 -2.73
CA VAL A 134 -2.08 -20.35 -2.99
C VAL A 134 -3.20 -19.32 -3.11
N VAL A 135 -3.31 -18.40 -2.15
CA VAL A 135 -4.36 -17.36 -2.15
C VAL A 135 -4.17 -16.40 -3.33
N ALA A 136 -2.94 -16.01 -3.65
CA ALA A 136 -2.64 -15.15 -4.79
C ALA A 136 -2.98 -15.84 -6.12
N ALA A 137 -2.71 -17.14 -6.25
CA ALA A 137 -3.11 -17.91 -7.43
C ALA A 137 -4.64 -17.95 -7.59
N LEU A 138 -5.37 -18.18 -6.49
CA LEU A 138 -6.84 -18.10 -6.50
C LEU A 138 -7.33 -16.69 -6.88
N ALA A 139 -6.71 -15.63 -6.35
CA ALA A 139 -7.05 -14.26 -6.69
C ALA A 139 -6.80 -13.95 -8.18
N VAL A 140 -5.69 -14.45 -8.76
CA VAL A 140 -5.40 -14.32 -10.20
C VAL A 140 -6.44 -15.08 -11.03
N VAL A 141 -6.85 -16.28 -10.62
CA VAL A 141 -7.91 -17.05 -11.31
C VAL A 141 -9.25 -16.30 -11.26
N VAL A 142 -9.65 -15.78 -10.09
CA VAL A 142 -10.87 -14.98 -9.95
C VAL A 142 -10.80 -13.74 -10.85
N ASN A 143 -9.68 -13.01 -10.81
CA ASN A 143 -9.48 -11.85 -11.69
C ASN A 143 -9.52 -12.22 -13.17
N ALA A 144 -8.93 -13.34 -13.57
CA ALA A 144 -8.98 -13.82 -14.96
C ALA A 144 -10.42 -14.17 -15.39
N VAL A 145 -11.20 -14.83 -14.54
CA VAL A 145 -12.61 -15.15 -14.83
C VAL A 145 -13.45 -13.88 -14.97
N VAL A 146 -13.29 -12.93 -14.05
CA VAL A 146 -13.99 -11.63 -14.11
C VAL A 146 -13.57 -10.87 -15.38
N PHE A 147 -12.28 -10.86 -15.69
CA PHE A 147 -11.73 -10.21 -16.87
C PHE A 147 -12.27 -10.82 -18.17
N VAL A 148 -12.30 -12.15 -18.30
CA VAL A 148 -12.87 -12.84 -19.47
C VAL A 148 -14.35 -12.50 -19.62
N ARG A 149 -15.13 -12.57 -18.53
CA ARG A 149 -16.56 -12.21 -18.55
C ARG A 149 -16.80 -10.75 -18.93
N ALA A 150 -15.92 -9.85 -18.51
CA ALA A 150 -16.02 -8.44 -18.83
C ALA A 150 -15.59 -8.12 -20.28
N ARG A 151 -14.56 -8.81 -20.79
CA ARG A 151 -14.14 -8.68 -22.19
C ARG A 151 -15.23 -9.14 -23.16
N LEU A 152 -15.99 -10.18 -22.78
CA LEU A 152 -17.17 -10.62 -23.52
C LEU A 152 -18.33 -9.60 -23.51
N ARG A 153 -18.30 -8.60 -22.62
CA ARG A 153 -19.31 -7.54 -22.49
C ARG A 153 -18.86 -6.18 -23.03
N GLU A 154 -17.72 -6.13 -23.72
CA GLU A 154 -17.07 -4.95 -24.32
C GLU A 154 -16.81 -3.78 -23.35
N ARG A 155 -15.63 -3.81 -22.69
CA ARG A 155 -14.75 -2.66 -22.32
C ARG A 155 -13.77 -3.09 -21.23
N VAL A 156 -12.54 -3.39 -21.62
CA VAL A 156 -11.40 -3.58 -20.70
C VAL A 156 -10.31 -2.61 -21.11
N SER A 157 -9.89 -1.76 -20.17
CA SER A 157 -8.77 -0.84 -20.37
C SER A 157 -7.47 -1.61 -20.60
N THR A 158 -6.67 -1.20 -21.59
CA THR A 158 -5.35 -1.79 -21.88
C THR A 158 -4.47 -1.85 -20.64
N VAL A 159 -4.56 -0.82 -19.79
CA VAL A 159 -3.81 -0.72 -18.52
C VAL A 159 -4.18 -1.87 -17.59
N SER A 160 -5.48 -2.20 -17.46
CA SER A 160 -5.94 -3.32 -16.63
C SER A 160 -5.50 -4.68 -17.17
N VAL A 161 -5.40 -4.83 -18.50
CA VAL A 161 -4.87 -6.06 -19.13
C VAL A 161 -3.40 -6.24 -18.79
N VAL A 162 -2.60 -5.20 -19.06
CA VAL A 162 -1.15 -5.21 -18.80
C VAL A 162 -0.89 -5.46 -17.31
N ALA A 163 -1.62 -4.78 -16.43
CA ALA A 163 -1.52 -4.98 -14.99
C ALA A 163 -1.80 -6.43 -14.55
N SER A 164 -2.85 -7.04 -15.10
CA SER A 164 -3.19 -8.45 -14.81
C SER A 164 -2.07 -9.39 -15.24
N ILE A 165 -1.50 -9.17 -16.43
CA ILE A 165 -0.39 -9.96 -16.96
C ILE A 165 0.86 -9.77 -16.09
N VAL A 166 1.23 -8.53 -15.78
CA VAL A 166 2.39 -8.23 -14.92
C VAL A 166 2.24 -8.86 -13.54
N THR A 167 1.04 -8.79 -12.95
CA THR A 167 0.75 -9.43 -11.65
C THR A 167 0.89 -10.94 -11.72
N ALA A 168 0.34 -11.58 -12.77
CA ALA A 168 0.46 -13.02 -12.97
C ALA A 168 1.92 -13.44 -13.18
N LEU A 169 2.69 -12.70 -13.97
CA LEU A 169 4.12 -12.98 -14.20
C LEU A 169 4.94 -12.80 -12.92
N ALA A 170 4.70 -11.73 -12.14
CA ALA A 170 5.36 -11.52 -10.86
C ALA A 170 5.06 -12.65 -9.88
N LEU A 171 3.81 -13.12 -9.82
CA LEU A 171 3.42 -14.26 -8.99
C LEU A 171 4.11 -15.56 -9.42
N VAL A 172 4.11 -15.86 -10.74
CA VAL A 172 4.76 -17.06 -11.28
C VAL A 172 6.27 -17.02 -11.06
N GLY A 173 6.91 -15.86 -11.31
CA GLY A 173 8.34 -15.66 -11.07
C GLY A 173 8.70 -15.82 -9.59
N GLY A 174 7.93 -15.19 -8.69
CA GLY A 174 8.10 -15.35 -7.25
C GLY A 174 7.92 -16.79 -6.78
N ALA A 175 6.89 -17.48 -7.27
CA ALA A 175 6.66 -18.90 -6.98
C ALA A 175 7.80 -19.79 -7.50
N LEU A 176 8.29 -19.53 -8.72
CA LEU A 176 9.40 -20.28 -9.30
C LEU A 176 10.68 -20.11 -8.47
N ILE A 177 11.02 -18.87 -8.09
CA ILE A 177 12.20 -18.60 -7.25
C ILE A 177 12.01 -19.27 -5.88
N PHE A 178 10.83 -19.20 -5.27
CA PHE A 178 10.54 -19.84 -3.99
C PHE A 178 10.71 -21.37 -4.05
N LEU A 179 10.23 -22.02 -5.12
CA LEU A 179 10.28 -23.47 -5.28
C LEU A 179 11.68 -23.98 -5.67
N THR A 180 12.46 -23.19 -6.42
CA THR A 180 13.77 -23.61 -6.95
C THR A 180 14.96 -23.10 -6.15
N SER A 181 14.81 -22.00 -5.40
CA SER A 181 15.91 -21.32 -4.72
C SER A 181 15.40 -20.55 -3.49
N ARG A 182 15.07 -21.28 -2.42
CA ARG A 182 14.53 -20.70 -1.17
C ARG A 182 15.43 -19.63 -0.56
N GLU A 183 16.74 -19.82 -0.58
CA GLU A 183 17.71 -18.86 -0.04
C GLU A 183 17.69 -17.52 -0.81
N ARG A 184 17.64 -17.58 -2.15
CA ARG A 184 17.50 -16.38 -2.99
C ARG A 184 16.17 -15.68 -2.76
N PHE A 185 15.09 -16.46 -2.60
CA PHE A 185 13.80 -15.91 -2.25
C PHE A 185 13.86 -15.17 -0.92
N GLN A 186 14.40 -15.79 0.13
CA GLN A 186 14.46 -15.21 1.47
C GLN A 186 15.32 -13.94 1.53
N SER A 187 16.42 -13.89 0.78
CA SER A 187 17.29 -12.71 0.72
C SER A 187 16.71 -11.57 -0.12
N ALA A 188 16.02 -11.86 -1.22
CA ALA A 188 15.58 -10.85 -2.16
C ALA A 188 14.10 -10.42 -2.01
N ALA A 189 13.22 -11.29 -1.52
CA ALA A 189 11.77 -11.06 -1.58
C ALA A 189 11.34 -9.85 -0.76
N HIS A 190 11.81 -9.73 0.48
CA HIS A 190 11.47 -8.58 1.34
C HIS A 190 11.96 -7.25 0.76
N PRO A 191 13.27 -7.04 0.48
CA PRO A 191 13.73 -5.74 -0.04
C PRO A 191 13.12 -5.41 -1.40
N THR A 192 12.96 -6.40 -2.29
CA THR A 192 12.32 -6.18 -3.59
C THR A 192 10.87 -5.74 -3.44
N ALA A 193 10.11 -6.37 -2.55
CA ALA A 193 8.72 -6.02 -2.29
C ALA A 193 8.59 -4.63 -1.63
N ALA A 194 9.44 -4.33 -0.64
CA ALA A 194 9.43 -3.05 0.05
C ALA A 194 9.77 -1.88 -0.89
N ILE A 195 10.83 -2.01 -1.70
CA ILE A 195 11.21 -0.97 -2.68
C ILE A 195 10.08 -0.80 -3.71
N SER A 196 9.56 -1.89 -4.25
CA SER A 196 8.49 -1.85 -5.26
C SER A 196 7.19 -1.24 -4.71
N LEU A 197 6.87 -1.52 -3.44
CA LEU A 197 5.74 -0.92 -2.73
C LEU A 197 5.88 0.60 -2.69
N PHE A 198 7.03 1.12 -2.22
CA PHE A 198 7.22 2.56 -2.10
C PHE A 198 7.30 3.26 -3.46
N VAL A 199 7.88 2.62 -4.48
CA VAL A 199 7.82 3.11 -5.87
C VAL A 199 6.38 3.20 -6.36
N GLY A 200 5.56 2.18 -6.11
CA GLY A 200 4.13 2.18 -6.47
C GLY A 200 3.36 3.32 -5.79
N ILE A 201 3.55 3.50 -4.48
CA ILE A 201 2.96 4.60 -3.72
C ILE A 201 3.44 5.96 -4.25
N PHE A 202 4.74 6.11 -4.51
CA PHE A 202 5.28 7.35 -5.08
C PHE A 202 4.61 7.70 -6.41
N LEU A 203 4.43 6.73 -7.31
CA LEU A 203 3.72 6.94 -8.57
C LEU A 203 2.25 7.35 -8.34
N VAL A 204 1.56 6.77 -7.35
CA VAL A 204 0.20 7.21 -6.95
C VAL A 204 0.19 8.67 -6.51
N VAL A 205 1.17 9.09 -5.71
CA VAL A 205 1.28 10.49 -5.26
C VAL A 205 1.52 11.42 -6.45
N VAL A 206 2.38 11.06 -7.40
CA VAL A 206 2.63 11.82 -8.63
C VAL A 206 1.36 11.95 -9.48
N LEU A 207 0.61 10.86 -9.66
CA LEU A 207 -0.67 10.90 -10.39
C LEU A 207 -1.69 11.80 -9.69
N ASN A 208 -1.71 11.82 -8.36
CA ASN A 208 -2.58 12.70 -7.59
C ASN A 208 -2.15 14.17 -7.70
N ALA A 209 -0.84 14.45 -7.71
CA ALA A 209 -0.33 15.80 -7.94
C ALA A 209 -0.75 16.36 -9.30
N ALA A 210 -0.65 15.54 -10.35
CA ALA A 210 -1.02 15.91 -11.71
C ALA A 210 -2.54 16.13 -11.90
N SER A 211 -3.37 15.64 -10.97
CA SER A 211 -4.80 15.48 -11.20
C SER A 211 -5.71 15.97 -10.06
N SER A 212 -5.14 16.80 -9.17
CA SER A 212 -5.80 17.37 -7.99
C SER A 212 -6.79 18.50 -8.32
N ARG A 213 -7.75 18.75 -7.41
CA ARG A 213 -8.88 19.70 -7.61
C ARG A 213 -8.52 21.18 -7.40
N GLY A 214 -7.42 21.63 -7.98
CA GLY A 214 -7.01 23.04 -8.00
C GLY A 214 -5.58 23.29 -7.51
N PRO A 215 -5.08 24.52 -7.70
CA PRO A 215 -3.66 24.84 -7.54
C PRO A 215 -3.15 24.66 -6.10
N GLY A 216 -4.03 24.77 -5.08
CA GLY A 216 -3.66 24.55 -3.68
C GLY A 216 -3.30 23.08 -3.39
N TYR A 217 -4.20 22.16 -3.73
CA TYR A 217 -3.94 20.72 -3.58
C TYR A 217 -2.81 20.23 -4.50
N ALA A 218 -2.69 20.79 -5.70
CA ALA A 218 -1.59 20.47 -6.62
C ALA A 218 -0.23 20.79 -6.00
N ARG A 219 -0.09 21.92 -5.30
CA ARG A 219 1.14 22.29 -4.59
C ARG A 219 1.42 21.36 -3.42
N ILE A 220 0.39 20.97 -2.66
CA ILE A 220 0.54 20.06 -1.53
C ILE A 220 0.98 18.67 -2.01
N TYR A 221 0.28 18.10 -2.98
CA TYR A 221 0.65 16.80 -3.55
C TYR A 221 1.97 16.84 -4.31
N GLY A 222 2.25 17.92 -5.04
CA GLY A 222 3.54 18.14 -5.70
C GLY A 222 4.69 18.24 -4.70
N GLY A 223 4.47 18.93 -3.58
CA GLY A 223 5.41 19.00 -2.47
C GLY A 223 5.66 17.63 -1.85
N ALA A 224 4.62 16.82 -1.63
CA ALA A 224 4.77 15.44 -1.16
C ALA A 224 5.51 14.56 -2.17
N ALA A 225 5.17 14.67 -3.46
CA ALA A 225 5.81 13.94 -4.55
C ALA A 225 7.31 14.24 -4.65
N VAL A 226 7.72 15.50 -4.47
CA VAL A 226 9.14 15.89 -4.49
C VAL A 226 9.82 15.58 -3.15
N GLY A 227 9.13 15.81 -2.04
CA GLY A 227 9.67 15.65 -0.69
C GLY A 227 10.05 14.21 -0.37
N MET A 228 9.24 13.23 -0.79
CA MET A 228 9.50 11.79 -0.58
C MET A 228 10.88 11.36 -1.09
N PRO A 229 11.22 11.49 -2.39
CA PRO A 229 12.51 11.07 -2.91
C PRO A 229 13.66 11.95 -2.41
N VAL A 230 13.44 13.26 -2.25
CA VAL A 230 14.51 14.17 -1.77
C VAL A 230 14.93 13.80 -0.36
N ALA A 231 13.97 13.59 0.54
CA ALA A 231 14.29 13.22 1.91
C ALA A 231 14.89 11.82 2.01
N ALA A 232 14.47 10.88 1.16
CA ALA A 232 15.11 9.58 1.06
C ALA A 232 16.59 9.69 0.60
N VAL A 233 16.87 10.54 -0.39
CA VAL A 233 18.24 10.80 -0.86
C VAL A 233 19.06 11.48 0.22
N ILE A 234 18.52 12.47 0.94
CA ILE A 234 19.23 13.14 2.04
C ILE A 234 19.58 12.15 3.15
N ALA A 235 18.63 11.30 3.56
CA ALA A 235 18.88 10.27 4.57
C ALA A 235 19.95 9.27 4.12
N PHE A 236 19.91 8.84 2.85
CA PHE A 236 20.96 7.99 2.26
C PHE A 236 22.33 8.67 2.26
N LEU A 237 22.42 9.92 1.81
CA LEU A 237 23.68 10.67 1.73
C LEU A 237 24.26 11.04 3.10
N ALA A 238 23.41 11.21 4.12
CA ALA A 238 23.85 11.42 5.49
C ALA A 238 24.62 10.21 6.05
N GLY A 239 24.37 9.01 5.52
CA GLY A 239 25.04 7.78 5.91
C GLY A 239 24.76 7.35 7.35
N GLY A 240 25.64 6.51 7.90
CA GLY A 240 25.51 5.93 9.23
C GLY A 240 24.71 4.62 9.27
N GLU A 241 24.71 3.92 10.39
CA GLU A 241 24.11 2.59 10.51
C GLU A 241 22.57 2.60 10.38
N HIS A 242 21.92 3.73 10.69
CA HIS A 242 20.45 3.88 10.68
C HIS A 242 19.91 4.65 9.46
N TRP A 243 20.67 4.79 8.37
CA TRP A 243 20.19 5.56 7.21
C TRP A 243 18.90 4.96 6.61
N VAL A 244 18.78 3.62 6.58
CA VAL A 244 17.58 2.92 6.09
C VAL A 244 16.38 3.25 6.97
N PHE A 245 16.55 3.26 8.30
CA PHE A 245 15.50 3.64 9.25
C PHE A 245 14.96 5.04 8.94
N TRP A 246 15.83 6.02 8.68
CA TRP A 246 15.40 7.38 8.36
C TRP A 246 14.71 7.47 7.00
N VAL A 247 15.20 6.74 5.99
CA VAL A 247 14.52 6.63 4.69
C VAL A 247 13.10 6.07 4.87
N GLU A 248 12.96 4.94 5.57
CA GLU A 248 11.67 4.31 5.82
C GLU A 248 10.74 5.20 6.67
N PHE A 249 11.28 5.87 7.69
CA PHE A 249 10.53 6.83 8.52
C PHE A 249 9.88 7.91 7.66
N VAL A 250 10.66 8.51 6.74
CA VAL A 250 10.15 9.58 5.87
C VAL A 250 9.14 9.04 4.86
N LEU A 251 9.40 7.88 4.25
CA LEU A 251 8.49 7.29 3.28
C LEU A 251 7.14 6.89 3.92
N ILE A 252 7.15 6.29 5.11
CA ILE A 252 5.95 5.90 5.86
C ILE A 252 5.19 7.15 6.35
N SER A 253 5.91 8.16 6.86
CA SER A 253 5.29 9.44 7.27
C SER A 253 4.63 10.14 6.09
N SER A 254 5.29 10.15 4.93
CA SER A 254 4.76 10.75 3.71
C SER A 254 3.52 10.02 3.20
N PHE A 255 3.48 8.70 3.31
CA PHE A 255 2.28 7.90 3.03
C PHE A 255 1.11 8.32 3.94
N ALA A 256 1.33 8.43 5.26
CA ALA A 256 0.29 8.87 6.19
C ALA A 256 -0.20 10.30 5.90
N VAL A 257 0.72 11.22 5.62
CA VAL A 257 0.41 12.60 5.25
C VAL A 257 -0.41 12.63 3.96
N PHE A 258 -0.02 11.88 2.93
CA PHE A 258 -0.77 11.75 1.68
C PHE A 258 -2.23 11.33 1.92
N TRP A 259 -2.45 10.26 2.70
CA TRP A 259 -3.80 9.77 3.00
C TRP A 259 -4.60 10.74 3.87
N ALA A 260 -3.96 11.47 4.78
CA ALA A 260 -4.61 12.52 5.56
C ALA A 260 -5.08 13.68 4.66
N ILE A 261 -4.24 14.13 3.73
CA ILE A 261 -4.59 15.16 2.75
C ILE A 261 -5.74 14.67 1.86
N GLN A 262 -5.65 13.45 1.33
CA GLN A 262 -6.70 12.86 0.48
C GLN A 262 -8.02 12.68 1.23
N THR A 263 -7.97 12.38 2.53
CA THR A 263 -9.16 12.35 3.40
C THR A 263 -9.86 13.70 3.46
N TYR A 264 -9.08 14.78 3.53
CA TYR A 264 -9.60 16.13 3.57
C TYR A 264 -10.10 16.61 2.20
N GLU A 265 -9.31 16.42 1.12
CA GLU A 265 -9.67 16.81 -0.25
C GLU A 265 -10.98 16.15 -0.69
N LEU A 266 -11.13 14.84 -0.42
CA LEU A 266 -12.28 14.05 -0.87
C LEU A 266 -13.35 13.89 0.22
N ARG A 267 -13.40 14.81 1.19
CA ARG A 267 -14.43 14.78 2.23
C ARG A 267 -15.80 15.06 1.60
N GLY A 268 -16.63 14.04 1.50
CA GLY A 268 -17.95 14.08 0.82
C GLY A 268 -17.95 13.57 -0.62
N TYR A 269 -16.80 13.13 -1.15
CA TYR A 269 -16.68 12.58 -2.49
C TYR A 269 -16.12 11.15 -2.46
N VAL A 270 -16.66 10.30 -3.33
CA VAL A 270 -16.12 8.95 -3.56
C VAL A 270 -14.88 9.04 -4.45
N ALA A 271 -14.97 9.83 -5.53
CA ALA A 271 -13.89 10.13 -6.47
C ALA A 271 -13.98 11.60 -6.94
N ARG A 272 -12.93 12.10 -7.61
CA ARG A 272 -12.90 13.45 -8.19
C ARG A 272 -13.95 13.59 -9.30
N PRO A 273 -14.89 14.56 -9.24
CA PRO A 273 -16.01 14.72 -10.18
C PRO A 273 -15.61 15.18 -11.59
N ASP A 274 -14.43 15.78 -11.72
CA ASP A 274 -13.88 16.37 -12.94
C ASP A 274 -13.04 15.40 -13.78
N GLN A 275 -12.89 14.15 -13.32
CA GLN A 275 -12.22 13.10 -14.08
C GLN A 275 -13.23 12.19 -14.77
N PRO A 276 -12.93 11.70 -16.00
CA PRO A 276 -13.75 10.67 -16.62
C PRO A 276 -13.83 9.49 -15.66
N GLU A 277 -15.05 9.07 -15.30
CA GLU A 277 -15.26 7.90 -14.44
C GLU A 277 -14.46 6.72 -15.02
N GLY A 278 -13.55 6.15 -14.21
CA GLY A 278 -12.83 4.94 -14.60
C GLY A 278 -13.82 3.89 -15.09
N THR A 279 -13.56 3.31 -16.25
CA THR A 279 -14.54 2.50 -16.98
C THR A 279 -14.80 1.15 -16.31
N TRP A 280 -15.54 1.13 -15.19
CA TRP A 280 -15.98 -0.11 -14.56
C TRP A 280 -17.40 -0.13 -13.99
N LEU A 281 -18.27 0.78 -14.43
CA LEU A 281 -19.69 0.53 -14.64
C LEU A 281 -20.08 1.31 -15.89
N GLY A 282 -20.16 0.63 -17.03
CA GLY A 282 -20.42 1.29 -18.30
C GLY A 282 -21.76 2.03 -18.28
N ARG A 283 -21.71 3.36 -18.18
CA ARG A 283 -22.38 4.34 -19.06
C ARG A 283 -21.63 5.68 -18.96
N PRO A 284 -21.34 6.38 -20.07
CA PRO A 284 -21.08 7.81 -19.97
C PRO A 284 -22.32 8.50 -19.37
N HIS A 285 -22.10 9.39 -18.41
CA HIS A 285 -23.15 10.30 -17.96
C HIS A 285 -23.59 11.13 -19.18
N PRO A 286 -24.87 11.15 -19.58
CA PRO A 286 -25.32 12.11 -20.56
C PRO A 286 -25.07 13.49 -19.98
N GLU A 287 -24.43 14.36 -20.77
CA GLU A 287 -24.28 15.78 -20.48
C GLU A 287 -25.65 16.33 -20.07
N GLY A 288 -25.77 16.91 -18.86
CA GLY A 288 -27.01 17.57 -18.50
C GLY A 288 -27.24 17.84 -17.01
N ARG A 289 -27.02 19.12 -16.67
CA ARG A 289 -27.61 19.89 -15.55
C ARG A 289 -27.06 19.62 -14.14
N ALA A 290 -26.23 20.56 -13.71
CA ALA A 290 -26.13 20.97 -12.31
C ALA A 290 -27.53 21.10 -11.70
N VAL A 291 -27.86 20.22 -10.76
CA VAL A 291 -29.02 20.40 -9.87
C VAL A 291 -28.51 21.25 -8.71
N ALA A 292 -28.75 22.56 -8.78
CA ALA A 292 -28.71 23.41 -7.60
C ALA A 292 -29.86 22.97 -6.68
N VAL A 293 -29.53 22.45 -5.50
CA VAL A 293 -30.51 22.22 -4.45
C VAL A 293 -30.86 23.59 -3.88
N SER A 294 -32.05 24.09 -4.20
CA SER A 294 -32.59 25.30 -3.57
C SER A 294 -32.93 24.97 -2.12
N THR A 295 -32.36 25.74 -1.20
CA THR A 295 -32.81 25.81 0.18
C THR A 295 -34.17 26.50 0.22
N SER A 296 -35.19 25.78 0.68
CA SER A 296 -36.42 26.33 1.25
C SER A 296 -36.68 25.62 2.57
#